data_AF-A0A1F5QCD6-F1
#
_entry.id   AF-A0A1F5QCD6-F1
#
_cell.length_a   1.000
_cell.length_b   1.000
_cell.length_c   1.000
_cell.angle_alpha   90.00
_cell.angle_beta   90.00
_cell.angle_gamma   90.00
#
_symmetry.space_group_name_H-M   'P 1'
#
loop_
_entity.id
_entity.type
_entity.pdbx_description
1 polymer ?
#
loop_
_entity_poly.entity_id
_entity_poly.type
_entity_poly.pdbx_seq_one_letter_code
_entity_poly.pdbx_strand_id
1 'polypeptide(L)'
;MYEASDVIVYSSLLIGALLAIALVKKEPSDSLKLFLFWGMVIPITLTTLYLAIGTVVKNEKSATGGPVHWHADFEISACGQPVDLKNPSGISNRIGTTVLHEHGDDRIHVEGIVNKLSDVKLAKFFEVIGGKMEKNVIHIPTDDGQLVIPNGMECPDGNRGTWQVFRYKTSGKTVIQEKLADFPNHVLAPYSQIPPGDCIIMEFTGQVKDKTETICNFYDIAIKQGELEYQQ
;
A
#
# COMPACT_ATOMS: atom_id res chain seq x y z
N MET A 1 11.24 -13.76 20.29
CA MET A 1 10.92 -14.67 19.16
C MET A 1 11.93 -14.35 18.09
N TYR A 2 12.62 -15.35 17.55
CA TYR A 2 13.48 -15.17 16.37
C TYR A 2 12.64 -14.69 15.19
N GLU A 3 13.21 -13.87 14.31
CA GLU A 3 12.51 -13.52 13.08
C GLU A 3 12.36 -14.77 12.21
N ALA A 4 11.30 -14.86 11.41
CA ALA A 4 11.08 -16.01 10.54
C ALA A 4 12.25 -16.23 9.56
N SER A 5 12.93 -15.15 9.17
CA SER A 5 14.17 -15.15 8.39
C SER A 5 15.30 -15.92 9.09
N ASP A 6 15.49 -15.73 10.39
CA ASP A 6 16.55 -16.40 11.15
C ASP A 6 16.38 -17.92 11.14
N VAL A 7 15.14 -18.39 11.36
CA VAL A 7 14.81 -19.82 11.37
C VAL A 7 15.08 -20.46 10.00
N ILE A 8 14.75 -19.75 8.92
CA ILE A 8 15.02 -20.20 7.55
C ILE A 8 16.53 -20.26 7.31
N VAL A 9 17.29 -19.24 7.71
CA VAL A 9 18.74 -19.17 7.50
C VAL A 9 19.45 -20.30 8.25
N TYR A 10 19.18 -20.47 9.55
CA TYR A 10 19.82 -21.53 10.33
C TYR A 10 19.50 -22.92 9.81
N SER A 11 18.24 -23.19 9.45
CA SER A 11 17.85 -24.47 8.88
C SER A 11 18.51 -24.70 7.52
N SER A 12 18.61 -23.67 6.68
CA SER A 12 19.27 -23.76 5.38
C SER A 12 20.78 -24.04 5.51
N LEU A 13 21.46 -23.39 6.46
CA LEU A 13 22.87 -23.64 6.73
C LEU A 13 23.11 -25.06 7.25
N LEU A 14 22.27 -25.53 8.18
CA LEU A 14 22.35 -26.90 8.70
C LEU A 14 22.13 -27.93 7.59
N ILE A 15 21.06 -27.78 6.81
CA ILE A 15 20.75 -28.67 5.68
C ILE A 15 21.88 -28.64 4.65
N GLY A 16 22.40 -27.46 4.32
CA GLY A 16 23.53 -27.30 3.39
C GLY A 16 24.78 -28.04 3.87
N ALA A 17 25.10 -27.97 5.15
CA ALA A 17 26.22 -28.70 5.73
C ALA A 17 26.01 -30.23 5.68
N LEU A 18 24.81 -30.71 6.01
CA LEU A 18 24.47 -32.14 5.93
C LEU A 18 24.51 -32.66 4.50
N LEU A 19 24.01 -31.85 3.55
CA LEU A 19 24.08 -32.16 2.12
C LEU A 19 25.53 -32.26 1.63
N ALA A 20 26.40 -31.33 2.06
CA ALA A 20 27.82 -31.38 1.73
C ALA A 20 28.49 -32.66 2.26
N ILE A 21 28.17 -33.07 3.49
CA ILE A 21 28.66 -34.34 4.07
C ILE A 21 28.18 -35.53 3.23
N ALA A 22 26.90 -35.53 2.83
CA ALA A 22 26.33 -36.57 1.98
C ALA A 22 27.03 -36.68 0.62
N LEU A 23 27.39 -35.54 0.01
CA LEU A 23 28.09 -35.50 -1.28
C LEU A 23 29.55 -35.97 -1.20
N VAL A 24 30.25 -35.68 -0.10
CA VAL A 24 31.66 -36.07 0.09
C VAL A 24 31.81 -37.55 0.42
N LYS A 25 30.83 -38.15 1.12
CA LYS A 25 30.86 -39.56 1.51
C LYS A 25 30.23 -40.46 0.44
N LYS A 26 31.07 -40.98 -0.47
CA LYS A 26 30.65 -41.86 -1.59
C LYS A 26 29.99 -43.18 -1.16
N GLU A 27 30.44 -43.76 -0.05
CA GLU A 27 29.90 -45.02 0.51
C GLU A 27 29.53 -44.83 1.98
N PRO A 28 28.39 -44.16 2.26
CA PRO A 28 27.96 -43.93 3.63
C PRO A 28 27.44 -45.24 4.24
N SER A 29 27.77 -45.48 5.52
CA SER A 29 27.15 -46.56 6.28
C SER A 29 25.65 -46.33 6.43
N ASP A 30 24.87 -47.38 6.66
CA ASP A 30 23.42 -47.25 6.79
C ASP A 30 23.01 -46.35 7.97
N SER A 31 23.77 -46.39 9.07
CA SER A 31 23.58 -45.46 10.19
C SER A 31 23.81 -43.99 9.77
N LEU A 32 24.83 -43.73 8.94
CA LEU A 32 25.08 -42.37 8.43
C LEU A 32 23.99 -41.91 7.47
N LYS A 33 23.49 -42.79 6.59
CA LYS A 33 22.35 -42.48 5.70
C LYS A 33 21.13 -42.08 6.52
N LEU A 34 20.81 -42.87 7.55
CA LEU A 34 19.67 -42.61 8.43
C LEU A 34 19.84 -41.30 9.21
N PHE A 35 21.04 -41.03 9.72
CA PHE A 35 21.37 -39.78 10.39
C PHE A 35 21.22 -38.56 9.46
N LEU A 36 21.79 -38.62 8.25
CA LEU A 36 21.69 -37.54 7.27
C LEU A 36 20.24 -37.29 6.84
N PHE A 37 19.49 -38.38 6.59
CA PHE A 37 18.08 -38.30 6.24
C PHE A 37 17.27 -37.59 7.32
N TRP A 38 17.30 -38.07 8.57
CA TRP A 38 16.54 -37.44 9.65
C TRP A 38 17.08 -36.05 10.02
N GLY A 39 18.41 -35.87 9.94
CA GLY A 39 19.05 -34.58 10.15
C GLY A 39 18.61 -33.51 9.15
N MET A 40 18.18 -33.89 7.94
CA MET A 40 17.58 -32.96 6.98
C MET A 40 16.05 -32.87 7.13
N VAL A 41 15.37 -34.01 7.29
CA VAL A 41 13.89 -34.06 7.37
C VAL A 41 13.37 -33.30 8.58
N ILE A 42 14.01 -33.42 9.75
CA ILE A 42 13.53 -32.78 10.98
C ILE A 42 13.58 -31.25 10.86
N PRO A 43 14.72 -30.60 10.52
CA PRO A 43 14.77 -29.14 10.36
C PRO A 43 13.83 -28.61 9.27
N ILE A 44 13.71 -29.32 8.14
CA ILE A 44 12.75 -28.95 7.07
C ILE A 44 11.34 -28.94 7.65
N THR A 45 10.91 -30.05 8.26
CA THR A 45 9.56 -30.21 8.80
C THR A 45 9.26 -29.18 9.88
N LEU A 46 10.19 -28.97 10.83
CA LEU A 46 10.03 -27.99 11.90
C LEU A 46 9.97 -26.56 11.37
N THR A 47 10.79 -26.21 10.37
CA THR A 47 10.76 -24.89 9.74
C THR A 47 9.44 -24.67 9.00
N THR A 48 9.00 -25.65 8.22
CA THR A 48 7.72 -25.59 7.51
C THR A 48 6.56 -25.41 8.49
N LEU A 49 6.52 -26.20 9.57
CA LEU A 49 5.48 -26.09 10.59
C LEU A 49 5.52 -24.72 11.30
N TYR A 50 6.71 -24.24 11.65
CA TYR A 50 6.90 -22.93 12.26
C TYR A 50 6.38 -21.80 11.35
N LEU A 51 6.72 -21.84 10.07
CA LEU A 51 6.24 -20.85 9.09
C LEU A 51 4.73 -20.94 8.90
N ALA A 52 4.17 -22.15 8.78
CA ALA A 52 2.73 -22.34 8.63
C ALA A 52 1.96 -21.79 9.84
N ILE A 53 2.37 -22.14 11.06
CA ILE A 53 1.78 -21.62 12.30
C ILE A 53 1.95 -20.10 12.37
N GLY A 54 3.14 -19.59 12.09
CA GLY A 54 3.44 -18.16 12.10
C GLY A 54 2.55 -17.38 11.13
N THR A 55 2.32 -17.91 9.92
CA THR A 55 1.42 -17.31 8.94
C THR A 55 -0.02 -17.27 9.43
N VAL A 56 -0.54 -18.39 9.97
CA VAL A 56 -1.91 -18.42 10.52
C VAL A 56 -2.05 -17.41 11.65
N VAL A 57 -1.14 -17.41 12.62
CA VAL A 57 -1.16 -16.48 13.76
C VAL A 57 -1.07 -15.03 13.30
N LYS A 58 -0.23 -14.73 12.30
CA LYS A 58 -0.10 -13.39 11.75
C LYS A 58 -1.37 -12.93 11.05
N ASN A 59 -2.01 -13.80 10.27
CA ASN A 59 -3.28 -13.51 9.59
C ASN A 59 -4.40 -13.25 10.61
N GLU A 60 -4.57 -14.15 11.59
CA GLU A 60 -5.62 -14.01 12.62
C GLU A 60 -5.47 -12.74 13.46
N LYS A 61 -4.24 -12.32 13.74
CA LYS A 61 -3.96 -11.10 14.53
C LYS A 61 -3.96 -9.82 13.70
N SER A 62 -3.96 -9.92 12.38
CA SER A 62 -3.97 -8.75 11.49
C SER A 62 -5.33 -8.04 11.54
N ALA A 63 -5.34 -6.75 11.26
CA ALA A 63 -6.58 -5.97 11.21
C ALA A 63 -7.54 -6.45 10.11
N THR A 64 -7.01 -7.14 9.10
CA THR A 64 -7.75 -7.63 7.92
C THR A 64 -8.07 -9.12 7.97
N GLY A 65 -7.59 -9.85 8.98
CA GLY A 65 -7.76 -11.31 9.07
C GLY A 65 -6.96 -12.10 8.03
N GLY A 66 -6.05 -11.47 7.28
CA GLY A 66 -5.32 -12.09 6.18
C GLY A 66 -4.77 -11.07 5.17
N PRO A 67 -4.11 -11.55 4.10
CA PRO A 67 -3.62 -10.68 3.03
C PRO A 67 -4.78 -10.06 2.25
N VAL A 68 -4.59 -8.81 1.85
CA VAL A 68 -5.54 -8.05 1.05
C VAL A 68 -4.93 -7.56 -0.25
N HIS A 69 -5.78 -7.11 -1.15
CA HIS A 69 -5.41 -6.40 -2.37
C HIS A 69 -6.47 -5.31 -2.56
N TRP A 70 -6.21 -4.12 -2.05
CA TRP A 70 -7.12 -2.98 -2.17
C TRP A 70 -6.52 -1.91 -3.05
N HIS A 71 -7.39 -1.16 -3.72
CA HIS A 71 -7.03 -0.03 -4.55
C HIS A 71 -7.81 1.22 -4.12
N ALA A 72 -7.15 2.37 -4.20
CA ALA A 72 -7.80 3.68 -4.19
C ALA A 72 -7.19 4.56 -5.28
N ASP A 73 -7.99 5.05 -6.22
CA ASP A 73 -7.53 5.97 -7.25
C ASP A 73 -7.40 7.35 -6.61
N PHE A 74 -6.50 8.17 -7.12
CA PHE A 74 -6.36 9.53 -6.64
C PHE A 74 -6.06 10.51 -7.77
N GLU A 75 -6.36 11.78 -7.52
CA GLU A 75 -5.87 12.90 -8.31
C GLU A 75 -5.36 13.99 -7.39
N ILE A 76 -4.25 14.62 -7.77
CA ILE A 76 -3.63 15.70 -7.01
C ILE A 76 -3.57 16.94 -7.90
N SER A 77 -4.02 18.08 -7.38
CA SER A 77 -3.85 19.36 -8.04
C SER A 77 -3.45 20.47 -7.08
N ALA A 78 -2.66 21.42 -7.60
CA ALA A 78 -2.29 22.63 -6.89
C ALA A 78 -2.60 23.87 -7.75
N CYS A 79 -3.45 24.75 -7.22
CA CYS A 79 -3.94 25.95 -7.89
C CYS A 79 -4.47 25.68 -9.31
N GLY A 80 -5.19 24.55 -9.47
CA GLY A 80 -5.79 24.14 -10.75
C GLY A 80 -4.83 23.46 -11.73
N GLN A 81 -3.56 23.23 -11.35
CA GLN A 81 -2.61 22.44 -12.14
C GLN A 81 -2.47 21.04 -11.55
N PRO A 82 -2.43 19.97 -12.37
CA PRO A 82 -2.17 18.62 -11.89
C PRO A 82 -0.77 18.53 -11.28
N VAL A 83 -0.61 17.66 -10.28
CA VAL A 83 0.67 17.38 -9.63
C VAL A 83 0.90 15.89 -9.68
N ASP A 84 1.92 15.47 -10.42
CA ASP A 84 2.28 14.07 -10.52
C ASP A 84 3.20 13.66 -9.36
N LEU A 85 3.04 12.42 -8.89
CA LEU A 85 4.00 11.83 -7.96
C LEU A 85 5.30 11.50 -8.70
N LYS A 86 6.36 11.33 -7.91
CA LYS A 86 7.65 10.83 -8.41
C LYS A 86 7.46 9.47 -9.07
N ASN A 87 7.94 9.32 -10.31
CA ASN A 87 7.86 8.06 -11.02
C ASN A 87 8.75 6.98 -10.36
N PRO A 88 8.30 5.71 -10.31
CA PRO A 88 9.15 4.61 -9.90
C PRO A 88 10.35 4.47 -10.83
N SER A 89 11.54 4.24 -10.26
CA SER A 89 12.80 4.11 -11.01
C SER A 89 13.73 3.05 -10.41
N GLY A 90 14.67 2.56 -11.22
CA GLY A 90 15.61 1.51 -10.82
C GLY A 90 15.04 0.10 -11.02
N ILE A 91 15.30 -0.80 -10.06
CA ILE A 91 14.92 -2.23 -10.16
C ILE A 91 13.48 -2.47 -9.68
N SER A 92 12.93 -1.55 -8.88
CA SER A 92 11.56 -1.60 -8.37
C SER A 92 10.63 -0.83 -9.29
N ASN A 93 9.50 -1.43 -9.68
CA ASN A 93 8.44 -0.77 -10.44
C ASN A 93 7.41 -0.07 -9.54
N ARG A 94 7.77 0.25 -8.30
CA ARG A 94 6.90 0.90 -7.31
C ARG A 94 7.64 1.92 -6.46
N ILE A 95 6.90 2.90 -5.95
CA ILE A 95 7.29 3.78 -4.85
C ILE A 95 6.52 3.39 -3.57
N GLY A 96 7.18 3.37 -2.42
CA GLY A 96 6.57 2.93 -1.15
C GLY A 96 7.05 1.57 -0.65
N THR A 97 6.24 0.93 0.19
CA THR A 97 6.55 -0.35 0.85
C THR A 97 5.98 -1.55 0.09
N THR A 98 6.26 -2.76 0.56
CA THR A 98 5.58 -3.96 0.03
C THR A 98 4.08 -3.97 0.27
N VAL A 99 3.60 -3.29 1.32
CA VAL A 99 2.20 -3.31 1.72
C VAL A 99 1.41 -2.12 1.19
N LEU A 100 2.05 -0.95 1.10
CA LEU A 100 1.41 0.29 0.68
C LEU A 100 2.32 1.01 -0.31
N HIS A 101 1.86 1.15 -1.56
CA HIS A 101 2.68 1.66 -2.67
C HIS A 101 1.85 2.17 -3.85
N GLU A 102 2.53 2.66 -4.88
CA GLU A 102 1.99 3.20 -6.13
C GLU A 102 2.94 2.82 -7.30
N HIS A 103 2.43 2.71 -8.53
CA HIS A 103 3.11 2.15 -9.70
C HIS A 103 3.34 3.12 -10.87
N GLY A 104 3.14 4.43 -10.71
CA GLY A 104 3.03 5.42 -11.78
C GLY A 104 1.67 5.40 -12.50
N ASP A 105 0.60 5.03 -11.80
CA ASP A 105 -0.73 4.77 -12.35
C ASP A 105 -1.88 5.50 -11.62
N ASP A 106 -1.53 6.50 -10.79
CA ASP A 106 -2.48 7.32 -10.02
C ASP A 106 -3.38 6.48 -9.09
N ARG A 107 -2.84 5.37 -8.60
CA ARG A 107 -3.53 4.41 -7.74
C ARG A 107 -2.70 4.03 -6.52
N ILE A 108 -3.32 4.11 -5.36
CA ILE A 108 -2.76 3.59 -4.12
C ILE A 108 -3.08 2.09 -4.02
N HIS A 109 -2.04 1.28 -3.89
CA HIS A 109 -2.11 -0.16 -3.71
C HIS A 109 -1.91 -0.54 -2.24
N VAL A 110 -2.83 -1.35 -1.71
CA VAL A 110 -2.68 -2.03 -0.40
C VAL A 110 -2.61 -3.53 -0.62
N GLU A 111 -1.42 -4.12 -0.49
CA GLU A 111 -1.17 -5.51 -0.86
C GLU A 111 -0.48 -6.32 0.24
N GLY A 112 -1.07 -7.45 0.63
CA GLY A 112 -0.55 -8.29 1.71
C GLY A 112 -1.20 -8.01 3.06
N ILE A 113 -0.50 -8.29 4.15
CA ILE A 113 -1.11 -8.37 5.49
C ILE A 113 -1.06 -7.00 6.18
N VAL A 114 -2.24 -6.42 6.44
CA VAL A 114 -2.38 -5.15 7.16
C VAL A 114 -2.48 -5.43 8.66
N ASN A 115 -1.38 -5.20 9.39
CA ASN A 115 -1.37 -5.47 10.83
C ASN A 115 -2.25 -4.49 11.60
N LYS A 116 -2.27 -3.21 11.21
CA LYS A 116 -3.09 -2.16 11.82
C LYS A 116 -3.70 -1.29 10.73
N LEU A 117 -4.95 -0.86 10.90
CA LEU A 117 -5.60 0.08 9.97
C LEU A 117 -4.88 1.44 9.90
N SER A 118 -4.09 1.80 10.91
CA SER A 118 -3.22 2.98 10.86
C SER A 118 -2.17 2.91 9.75
N ASP A 119 -1.79 1.70 9.33
CA ASP A 119 -0.72 1.47 8.37
C ASP A 119 -1.19 1.69 6.92
N VAL A 120 -2.50 1.90 6.72
CA VAL A 120 -3.16 2.08 5.42
C VAL A 120 -4.00 3.36 5.41
N LYS A 121 -3.58 4.36 6.21
CA LYS A 121 -4.13 5.70 6.18
C LYS A 121 -3.58 6.50 5.01
N LEU A 122 -4.33 7.50 4.54
CA LEU A 122 -3.86 8.40 3.48
C LEU A 122 -2.55 9.11 3.86
N ALA A 123 -2.41 9.59 5.11
CA ALA A 123 -1.13 10.18 5.53
C ALA A 123 0.03 9.18 5.55
N LYS A 124 -0.26 7.91 5.86
CA LYS A 124 0.75 6.85 5.84
C LYS A 124 1.22 6.56 4.43
N PHE A 125 0.33 6.65 3.43
CA PHE A 125 0.70 6.54 2.02
C PHE A 125 1.75 7.59 1.66
N PHE A 126 1.49 8.87 1.94
CA PHE A 126 2.47 9.93 1.69
C PHE A 126 3.78 9.72 2.45
N GLU A 127 3.74 9.25 3.70
CA GLU A 127 4.96 8.94 4.47
C GLU A 127 5.81 7.87 3.77
N VAL A 128 5.22 6.77 3.30
CA VAL A 128 5.99 5.66 2.72
C VAL A 128 6.56 5.97 1.34
N ILE A 129 5.95 6.86 0.57
CA ILE A 129 6.49 7.33 -0.71
C ILE A 129 7.54 8.44 -0.56
N GLY A 130 7.86 8.86 0.69
CA GLY A 130 8.87 9.89 0.98
C GLY A 130 8.31 11.31 1.11
N GLY A 131 6.99 11.45 1.16
CA GLY A 131 6.28 12.70 1.44
C GLY A 131 5.78 12.77 2.88
N LYS A 132 4.78 13.64 3.09
CA LYS A 132 4.12 13.86 4.38
C LYS A 132 2.78 14.54 4.15
N MET A 133 1.73 14.12 4.86
CA MET A 133 0.44 14.78 4.79
C MET A 133 -0.05 15.13 6.20
N GLU A 134 -0.29 16.41 6.43
CA GLU A 134 -0.90 16.96 7.63
C GLU A 134 -2.06 17.88 7.26
N LYS A 135 -2.82 18.37 8.26
CA LYS A 135 -3.96 19.28 7.99
C LYS A 135 -3.57 20.60 7.35
N ASN A 136 -2.36 21.10 7.62
CA ASN A 136 -1.93 22.43 7.24
C ASN A 136 -0.76 22.45 6.24
N VAL A 137 -0.21 21.28 5.91
CA VAL A 137 0.90 21.18 4.97
C VAL A 137 0.90 19.81 4.33
N ILE A 138 1.18 19.78 3.03
CA ILE A 138 1.50 18.56 2.32
C ILE A 138 2.90 18.65 1.72
N HIS A 139 3.62 17.54 1.77
CA HIS A 139 4.90 17.32 1.13
C HIS A 139 4.71 16.19 0.12
N ILE A 140 4.85 16.51 -1.16
CA ILE A 140 4.61 15.60 -2.27
C ILE A 140 5.95 15.31 -2.95
N PRO A 141 6.40 14.04 -2.99
CA PRO A 141 7.58 13.68 -3.76
C PRO A 141 7.22 13.69 -5.25
N THR A 142 7.93 14.50 -6.03
CA THR A 142 7.78 14.63 -7.49
C THR A 142 9.12 14.31 -8.17
N ASP A 143 9.14 14.21 -9.50
CA ASP A 143 10.38 14.00 -10.25
C ASP A 143 11.34 15.19 -10.14
N ASP A 144 10.82 16.41 -9.96
CA ASP A 144 11.59 17.65 -9.77
C ASP A 144 12.03 17.89 -8.31
N GLY A 145 11.78 16.91 -7.42
CA GLY A 145 12.08 16.99 -6.00
C GLY A 145 10.83 17.07 -5.14
N GLN A 146 10.94 17.69 -3.96
CA GLN A 146 9.86 17.71 -2.98
C GLN A 146 9.04 18.99 -3.09
N LEU A 147 7.78 18.87 -3.49
CA LEU A 147 6.83 19.97 -3.49
C LEU A 147 6.23 20.12 -2.08
N VAL A 148 6.43 21.27 -1.45
CA VAL A 148 5.92 21.55 -0.09
C VAL A 148 4.89 22.67 -0.15
N ILE A 149 3.65 22.35 0.20
CA ILE A 149 2.52 23.26 0.08
C ILE A 149 1.89 23.46 1.47
N PRO A 150 2.27 24.51 2.21
CA PRO A 150 1.56 24.93 3.41
C PRO A 150 0.27 25.69 3.06
N ASN A 151 -0.76 25.54 3.88
CA ASN A 151 -1.96 26.37 3.83
C ASN A 151 -1.59 27.85 3.96
N GLY A 152 -2.30 28.70 3.20
CA GLY A 152 -2.07 30.13 3.17
C GLY A 152 -1.05 30.60 2.12
N MET A 153 -0.38 29.68 1.42
CA MET A 153 0.41 30.01 0.22
C MET A 153 -0.49 30.61 -0.86
N GLU A 154 -0.02 31.67 -1.53
CA GLU A 154 -0.79 32.36 -2.57
C GLU A 154 -0.81 31.55 -3.87
N CYS A 155 -1.99 31.39 -4.46
CA CYS A 155 -2.17 30.84 -5.79
C CYS A 155 -1.99 31.95 -6.85
N PRO A 156 -1.75 31.61 -8.14
CA PRO A 156 -1.57 32.60 -9.21
C PRO A 156 -2.76 33.56 -9.43
N ASP A 157 -3.94 33.21 -8.92
CA ASP A 157 -5.14 34.05 -8.93
C ASP A 157 -5.14 35.12 -7.82
N GLY A 158 -4.10 35.18 -6.99
CA GLY A 158 -3.95 36.10 -5.86
C GLY A 158 -4.66 35.66 -4.58
N ASN A 159 -5.35 34.51 -4.59
CA ASN A 159 -6.04 33.99 -3.41
C ASN A 159 -5.11 33.10 -2.59
N ARG A 160 -5.30 33.08 -1.26
CA ARG A 160 -4.56 32.17 -0.37
C ARG A 160 -5.15 30.77 -0.41
N GLY A 161 -4.36 29.82 -0.90
CA GLY A 161 -4.78 28.44 -1.07
C GLY A 161 -4.92 27.68 0.26
N THR A 162 -5.84 26.73 0.26
CA THR A 162 -6.06 25.78 1.35
C THR A 162 -6.13 24.37 0.78
N TRP A 163 -5.46 23.43 1.43
CA TRP A 163 -5.50 22.01 1.10
C TRP A 163 -6.84 21.40 1.48
N GLN A 164 -7.48 20.73 0.53
CA GLN A 164 -8.79 20.10 0.69
C GLN A 164 -8.76 18.71 0.06
N VAL A 165 -9.44 17.76 0.69
CA VAL A 165 -9.52 16.39 0.20
C VAL A 165 -10.98 15.96 0.14
N PHE A 166 -11.36 15.40 -0.99
CA PHE A 166 -12.67 14.86 -1.27
C PHE A 166 -12.55 13.38 -1.59
N ARG A 167 -13.61 12.65 -1.33
CA ARG A 167 -13.70 11.23 -1.61
C ARG A 167 -15.00 10.94 -2.34
N TYR A 168 -14.90 10.19 -3.42
CA TYR A 168 -16.02 9.51 -4.03
C TYR A 168 -16.07 8.06 -3.55
N LYS A 169 -17.28 7.63 -3.21
CA LYS A 169 -17.62 6.25 -2.85
C LYS A 169 -18.96 5.88 -3.46
N THR A 170 -19.29 4.59 -3.50
CA THR A 170 -20.61 4.15 -3.93
C THR A 170 -21.49 3.65 -2.78
N SER A 171 -22.79 3.84 -2.93
CA SER A 171 -23.84 3.16 -2.17
C SER A 171 -24.81 2.53 -3.15
N GLY A 172 -24.66 1.23 -3.40
CA GLY A 172 -25.30 0.59 -4.55
C GLY A 172 -24.78 1.18 -5.86
N LYS A 173 -25.69 1.68 -6.70
CA LYS A 173 -25.34 2.37 -7.95
C LYS A 173 -25.08 3.86 -7.77
N THR A 174 -25.39 4.44 -6.62
CA THR A 174 -25.28 5.88 -6.42
C THR A 174 -23.86 6.24 -6.02
N VAL A 175 -23.27 7.21 -6.72
CA VAL A 175 -21.99 7.82 -6.35
C VAL A 175 -22.25 8.93 -5.34
N ILE A 176 -21.54 8.88 -4.23
CA ILE A 176 -21.61 9.83 -3.13
C ILE A 176 -20.25 10.50 -3.03
N GLN A 177 -20.25 11.83 -3.06
CA GLN A 177 -19.08 12.64 -2.77
C GLN A 177 -19.11 13.13 -1.31
N GLU A 178 -17.97 13.05 -0.63
CA GLU A 178 -17.79 13.62 0.71
C GLU A 178 -16.49 14.42 0.82
N LYS A 179 -16.53 15.57 1.50
CA LYS A 179 -15.33 16.30 1.92
C LYS A 179 -14.78 15.68 3.19
N LEU A 180 -13.51 15.31 3.19
CA LEU A 180 -12.86 14.65 4.32
C LEU A 180 -12.31 15.69 5.31
N ALA A 181 -13.00 15.88 6.44
CA ALA A 181 -12.57 16.82 7.49
C ALA A 181 -11.30 16.38 8.23
N ASP A 182 -11.04 15.07 8.30
CA ASP A 182 -9.84 14.47 8.91
C ASP A 182 -9.12 13.55 7.92
N PHE A 183 -8.86 14.08 6.72
CA PHE A 183 -8.21 13.36 5.63
C PHE A 183 -6.89 12.66 5.99
N PRO A 184 -6.01 13.17 6.90
CA PRO A 184 -4.78 12.43 7.23
C PRO A 184 -5.07 11.07 7.87
N ASN A 185 -6.19 10.95 8.59
CA ASN A 185 -6.61 9.73 9.26
C ASN A 185 -7.57 8.87 8.44
N HIS A 186 -7.91 9.28 7.21
CA HIS A 186 -8.75 8.49 6.32
C HIS A 186 -8.11 7.13 6.04
N VAL A 187 -8.84 6.06 6.31
CA VAL A 187 -8.43 4.68 6.01
C VAL A 187 -9.00 4.31 4.65
N LEU A 188 -8.15 3.85 3.75
CA LEU A 188 -8.54 3.48 2.39
C LEU A 188 -9.61 2.39 2.40
N ALA A 189 -10.60 2.50 1.52
CA ALA A 189 -11.68 1.52 1.45
C ALA A 189 -11.15 0.12 1.04
N PRO A 190 -11.69 -0.96 1.64
CA PRO A 190 -11.13 -2.29 1.50
C PRO A 190 -11.60 -3.04 0.23
N TYR A 191 -11.44 -2.41 -0.94
CA TYR A 191 -11.91 -2.96 -2.23
C TYR A 191 -10.79 -3.09 -3.25
N SER A 192 -10.77 -4.20 -3.98
CA SER A 192 -9.79 -4.49 -5.05
C SER A 192 -10.15 -3.89 -6.41
N GLN A 193 -11.30 -3.22 -6.50
CA GLN A 193 -11.82 -2.64 -7.73
C GLN A 193 -12.35 -1.25 -7.40
N ILE A 194 -12.21 -0.35 -8.37
CA ILE A 194 -12.66 1.02 -8.26
C ILE A 194 -13.56 1.29 -9.46
N PRO A 195 -14.83 1.62 -9.23
CA PRO A 195 -15.60 1.55 -7.97
C PRO A 195 -15.83 0.10 -7.47
N PRO A 196 -16.19 -0.17 -6.19
CA PRO A 196 -16.60 0.75 -5.12
C PRO A 196 -15.45 1.24 -4.23
N GLY A 197 -14.19 0.91 -4.57
CA GLY A 197 -13.01 1.50 -3.93
C GLY A 197 -13.01 3.02 -4.00
N ASP A 198 -12.10 3.63 -3.22
CA ASP A 198 -12.07 5.08 -3.11
C ASP A 198 -11.57 5.73 -4.40
N CYS A 199 -12.18 6.85 -4.76
CA CYS A 199 -11.52 7.86 -5.59
C CYS A 199 -11.29 9.10 -4.72
N ILE A 200 -10.02 9.48 -4.55
CA ILE A 200 -9.58 10.53 -3.62
C ILE A 200 -9.08 11.73 -4.42
N ILE A 201 -9.80 12.84 -4.33
CA ILE A 201 -9.39 14.10 -4.97
C ILE A 201 -8.70 14.97 -3.94
N MET A 202 -7.47 15.37 -4.22
CA MET A 202 -6.65 16.21 -3.37
C MET A 202 -6.36 17.52 -4.10
N GLU A 203 -6.86 18.63 -3.58
CA GLU A 203 -6.74 19.92 -4.25
C GLU A 203 -6.29 21.03 -3.30
N PHE A 204 -5.24 21.75 -3.70
CA PHE A 204 -4.87 23.04 -3.13
C PHE A 204 -5.52 24.14 -3.96
N THR A 205 -6.42 24.94 -3.39
CA THR A 205 -7.09 26.02 -4.13
C THR A 205 -7.38 27.21 -3.25
N GLY A 206 -7.41 28.41 -3.85
CA GLY A 206 -7.77 29.67 -3.20
C GLY A 206 -9.23 29.75 -2.73
N GLN A 207 -10.07 28.80 -3.14
CA GLN A 207 -11.48 28.74 -2.76
C GLN A 207 -11.72 27.56 -1.80
N VAL A 208 -12.33 27.83 -0.65
CA VAL A 208 -12.85 26.75 0.20
C VAL A 208 -14.10 26.18 -0.47
N LYS A 209 -14.07 24.89 -0.81
CA LYS A 209 -15.15 24.22 -1.52
C LYS A 209 -15.81 23.16 -0.64
N ASP A 210 -17.11 22.93 -0.81
CA ASP A 210 -17.81 21.81 -0.16
C ASP A 210 -17.87 20.56 -1.05
N LYS A 211 -17.66 20.73 -2.35
CA LYS A 211 -17.62 19.69 -3.38
C LYS A 211 -16.46 19.95 -4.33
N THR A 212 -16.27 19.03 -5.26
CA THR A 212 -15.24 19.09 -6.31
C THR A 212 -15.87 18.63 -7.61
N GLU A 213 -15.35 19.19 -8.69
CA GLU A 213 -15.78 18.97 -10.05
C GLU A 213 -14.86 17.93 -10.73
N THR A 214 -13.72 17.66 -10.10
CA THR A 214 -12.76 16.63 -10.50
C THR A 214 -13.24 15.26 -10.05
N ILE A 215 -12.97 14.24 -10.86
CA ILE A 215 -13.37 12.85 -10.60
C ILE A 215 -12.37 11.90 -11.26
N CYS A 216 -11.96 10.85 -10.54
CA CYS A 216 -11.00 9.88 -11.05
C CYS A 216 -11.58 9.12 -12.25
N ASN A 217 -10.70 8.77 -13.18
CA ASN A 217 -11.03 8.19 -14.48
C ASN A 217 -12.01 7.00 -14.41
N PHE A 218 -11.79 6.02 -13.52
CA PHE A 218 -12.66 4.83 -13.45
C PHE A 218 -14.07 5.13 -12.96
N TYR A 219 -14.25 6.09 -12.04
CA TYR A 219 -15.58 6.56 -11.64
C TYR A 219 -16.27 7.30 -12.78
N ASP A 220 -15.55 8.18 -13.49
CA ASP A 220 -16.08 8.93 -14.64
C ASP A 220 -16.55 7.99 -15.76
N ILE A 221 -15.74 6.98 -16.10
CA ILE A 221 -16.10 5.95 -17.09
C ILE A 221 -17.39 5.21 -16.68
N ALA A 222 -17.47 4.74 -15.43
CA ALA A 222 -18.63 3.99 -14.94
C ALA A 222 -19.93 4.84 -14.95
N ILE A 223 -19.84 6.14 -14.64
CA ILE A 223 -20.97 7.07 -14.75
C ILE A 223 -21.38 7.27 -16.22
N LYS A 224 -20.41 7.51 -17.11
CA LYS A 224 -20.66 7.72 -18.54
C LYS A 224 -21.28 6.50 -19.23
N GLN A 225 -20.95 5.31 -18.75
CA GLN A 225 -21.52 4.04 -19.23
C GLN A 225 -22.90 3.73 -18.64
N GLY A 226 -23.39 4.53 -17.68
CA GLY A 226 -24.66 4.31 -16.99
C GLY A 226 -24.63 3.15 -15.99
N GLU A 227 -23.42 2.70 -15.59
CA GLU A 227 -23.25 1.68 -14.56
C GLU A 227 -23.52 2.26 -13.16
N LEU A 228 -23.17 3.53 -12.99
CA LEU A 228 -23.38 4.31 -11.77
C LEU A 228 -24.16 5.60 -12.05
N GLU A 229 -24.86 6.08 -11.01
CA GLU A 229 -25.66 7.29 -11.02
C GLU A 229 -25.01 8.32 -10.09
N TYR A 230 -24.62 9.48 -10.64
CA TYR A 230 -24.09 10.58 -9.84
C TYR A 230 -25.19 11.57 -9.48
N GLN A 231 -25.47 11.71 -8.18
CA GLN A 231 -26.38 12.72 -7.69
C GLN A 231 -25.57 13.95 -7.27
N GLN A 232 -25.59 14.98 -8.11
CA GLN A 232 -24.95 16.28 -7.84
C GLN A 232 -25.57 16.97 -6.63
#